data_AF-A0A8S1KKA3-F1
#
_entry.id   AF-A0A8S1KKA3-F1
#
_cell.length_a   1.000
_cell.length_b   1.000
_cell.length_c   1.000
_cell.angle_alpha   90.00
_cell.angle_beta   90.00
_cell.angle_gamma   90.00
#
_symmetry.space_group_name_H-M   'P 1'
#
loop_
_entity.id
_entity.type
_entity.pdbx_description
1 polymer ?
#
loop_
_entity_poly.entity_id
_entity_poly.type
_entity_poly.pdbx_seq_one_letter_code
_entity_poly.pdbx_strand_id
1 'polypeptide(L)'
;MPKVVDNYVLERSIGKGQFGEVFKGYNKQTNVDIAVKCVKRELLKGKFTELLENEIKVLRTCNNDNIIKLYDIKKTANNIYLIMEYCNEGDLSQYIKQKKFLLEEEAVDYLLQILNGFKTLVKNKIMHRDFKLANILKHDGNIKIADFGFSKLLNDNQILTNTMLGSPLNMAPEVLNNQEYDSKADIWSIGTCFYELLFGKSPFTATNMVELLKNIKTKQFVINRKVNNISQIAEDLLKKMLIVNPKDRISWQDLFNHEINSYQEEKLKKDLETTLKGGELMMNMSKFYIKNNMVIDHPAEIKKKEDLNNFAMQVAQKGPQNQQQQYVGPLLKKPQEENNFARQDSAKNVQSTQGSLQDLGNEEVTDKETQREKEIKAKKRNANRILHERNIYVFLASVAEEAMSNQIILNYDVTGFFLVKKLLQLIDFLKTILQNKQNCYGLEFWEQFTQSKDFKDIHTYISKEFDVFKSYFDSIYEKISIQIQQRQKVDDAIKQAINNNIKQNNQQILNKCLVEYSKLLIENLKKTQPQDQYRQQWIHADRVLDCIKLEETFQFDDKITNQQFNFKQYYENDNILEIEALQKKVLQKFEKLK
;
A
#
# COMPACT_ATOMS: atom_id res chain seq x y z
N MET A 1 -4.90 -14.71 33.75
CA MET A 1 -4.07 -15.35 32.70
C MET A 1 -4.86 -15.37 31.39
N PRO A 2 -4.22 -15.25 30.21
CA PRO A 2 -4.90 -15.37 28.92
C PRO A 2 -5.49 -16.78 28.74
N LYS A 3 -6.61 -16.87 28.02
CA LYS A 3 -7.34 -18.14 27.85
C LYS A 3 -6.63 -19.02 26.83
N VAL A 4 -6.30 -20.24 27.22
CA VAL A 4 -5.66 -21.23 26.33
C VAL A 4 -6.71 -22.21 25.81
N VAL A 5 -6.69 -22.49 24.51
CA VAL A 5 -7.50 -23.52 23.86
C VAL A 5 -6.55 -24.36 23.01
N ASP A 6 -6.20 -25.56 23.48
CA ASP A 6 -5.18 -26.40 22.83
C ASP A 6 -3.86 -25.62 22.66
N ASN A 7 -3.25 -25.64 21.47
CA ASN A 7 -2.05 -24.86 21.14
C ASN A 7 -2.29 -23.35 20.93
N TYR A 8 -3.50 -22.82 21.15
CA TYR A 8 -3.83 -21.42 20.88
C TYR A 8 -4.00 -20.60 22.16
N VAL A 9 -3.40 -19.41 22.20
CA VAL A 9 -3.56 -18.44 23.29
C VAL A 9 -4.44 -17.30 22.80
N LEU A 10 -5.54 -17.03 23.49
CA LEU A 10 -6.42 -15.87 23.27
C LEU A 10 -5.93 -14.74 24.18
N GLU A 11 -5.42 -13.66 23.60
CA GLU A 11 -4.80 -12.54 24.32
C GLU A 11 -5.82 -11.46 24.67
N ARG A 12 -6.36 -10.76 23.65
CA ARG A 12 -7.27 -9.62 23.84
C ARG A 12 -8.44 -9.66 22.87
N SER A 13 -9.59 -9.13 23.30
CA SER A 13 -10.74 -8.94 22.41
C SER A 13 -10.43 -7.90 21.33
N ILE A 14 -10.82 -8.17 20.10
CA ILE A 14 -10.66 -7.27 18.94
C ILE A 14 -11.97 -6.98 18.21
N GLY A 15 -13.06 -7.66 18.55
CA GLY A 15 -14.37 -7.40 17.97
C GLY A 15 -15.47 -8.23 18.62
N LYS A 16 -16.71 -7.72 18.57
CA LYS A 16 -17.91 -8.44 18.99
C LYS A 16 -18.89 -8.47 17.83
N GLY A 17 -19.34 -9.66 17.45
CA GLY A 17 -20.30 -9.89 16.38
C GLY A 17 -21.52 -10.64 16.87
N GLN A 18 -22.49 -10.87 15.97
CA GLN A 18 -23.77 -11.50 16.28
C GLN A 18 -23.64 -12.90 16.93
N PHE A 19 -22.60 -13.65 16.57
CA PHE A 19 -22.39 -15.03 17.03
C PHE A 19 -21.46 -15.15 18.25
N GLY A 20 -20.83 -14.06 18.68
CA GLY A 20 -19.86 -14.07 19.77
C GLY A 20 -18.71 -13.08 19.61
N GLU A 21 -17.59 -13.38 20.25
CA GLU A 21 -16.47 -12.44 20.41
C GLU A 21 -15.23 -12.95 19.67
N VAL A 22 -14.53 -12.03 18.99
CA VAL A 22 -13.30 -12.30 18.25
C VAL A 22 -12.13 -11.81 19.08
N PHE A 23 -11.16 -12.68 19.33
CA PHE A 23 -9.93 -12.38 20.06
C PHE A 23 -8.73 -12.36 19.12
N LYS A 24 -7.78 -11.44 19.32
CA LYS A 24 -6.41 -11.65 18.83
C LYS A 24 -5.76 -12.72 19.71
N GLY A 25 -4.96 -13.56 19.10
CA GLY A 25 -4.17 -14.56 19.78
C GLY A 25 -2.98 -15.02 18.96
N TYR A 26 -2.33 -16.09 19.42
CA TYR A 26 -1.27 -16.75 18.67
C TYR A 26 -1.28 -18.27 18.83
N ASN A 27 -0.69 -18.96 17.86
CA ASN A 27 -0.34 -20.37 17.97
C ASN A 27 0.98 -20.51 18.74
N LYS A 28 0.99 -21.24 19.85
CA LYS A 28 2.18 -21.48 20.69
C LYS A 28 3.33 -22.17 19.96
N GLN A 29 3.03 -23.03 18.98
CA GLN A 29 4.04 -23.82 18.27
C GLN A 29 4.72 -23.02 17.17
N THR A 30 3.96 -22.25 16.39
CA THR A 30 4.48 -21.49 15.23
C THR A 30 4.75 -20.02 15.54
N ASN A 31 4.30 -19.53 16.70
CA ASN A 31 4.33 -18.12 17.10
C ASN A 31 3.60 -17.15 16.15
N VAL A 32 2.74 -17.67 15.25
CA VAL A 32 1.97 -16.88 14.27
C VAL A 32 0.72 -16.28 14.92
N ASP A 33 0.45 -15.00 14.61
CA ASP A 33 -0.78 -14.29 15.02
C ASP A 33 -2.04 -14.90 14.37
N ILE A 34 -3.12 -14.99 15.14
CA ILE A 34 -4.42 -15.52 14.71
C ILE A 34 -5.58 -14.68 15.24
N ALA A 35 -6.70 -14.70 14.53
CA ALA A 35 -7.99 -14.24 15.02
C ALA A 35 -8.82 -15.44 15.47
N VAL A 36 -9.36 -15.41 16.68
CA VAL A 36 -10.17 -16.50 17.25
C VAL A 36 -11.60 -16.03 17.44
N LYS A 37 -12.51 -16.43 16.53
CA LYS A 37 -13.96 -16.18 16.67
C LYS A 37 -14.53 -17.24 17.62
N CYS A 38 -14.85 -16.82 18.86
CA CYS A 38 -15.40 -17.65 19.92
C CYS A 38 -16.93 -17.58 19.89
N VAL A 39 -17.56 -18.66 19.43
CA VAL A 39 -19.01 -18.80 19.33
C VAL A 39 -19.52 -19.67 20.48
N LYS A 40 -20.43 -19.13 21.29
CA LYS A 40 -21.02 -19.88 22.40
C LYS A 40 -22.04 -20.90 21.89
N ARG A 41 -21.97 -22.15 22.37
CA ARG A 41 -22.88 -23.23 21.95
C ARG A 41 -24.33 -23.00 22.41
N GLU A 42 -24.55 -22.22 23.46
CA GLU A 42 -25.88 -21.83 23.93
C GLU A 42 -26.69 -21.03 22.90
N LEU A 43 -26.00 -20.29 22.00
CA LEU A 43 -26.57 -19.49 20.93
C LEU A 43 -26.87 -20.31 19.66
N LEU A 44 -26.36 -21.54 19.55
CA LEU A 44 -26.50 -22.39 18.37
C LEU A 44 -27.81 -23.17 18.41
N LYS A 45 -28.90 -22.46 18.09
CA LYS A 45 -30.25 -23.02 17.95
C LYS A 45 -30.91 -22.55 16.65
N GLY A 46 -31.53 -23.49 15.93
CA GLY A 46 -32.19 -23.21 14.64
C GLY A 46 -31.24 -22.54 13.64
N LYS A 47 -31.72 -21.45 13.02
CA LYS A 47 -30.99 -20.69 11.98
C LYS A 47 -29.57 -20.27 12.38
N PHE A 48 -29.28 -20.03 13.67
CA PHE A 48 -27.92 -19.66 14.10
C PHE A 48 -26.90 -20.77 13.89
N THR A 49 -27.32 -22.04 14.01
CA THR A 49 -26.47 -23.20 13.70
C THR A 49 -26.19 -23.28 12.21
N GLU A 50 -27.23 -23.13 11.38
CA GLU A 50 -27.12 -23.13 9.91
C GLU A 50 -26.19 -22.03 9.39
N LEU A 51 -26.26 -20.82 9.96
CA LEU A 51 -25.39 -19.70 9.56
C LEU A 51 -23.91 -19.98 9.91
N LEU A 52 -23.62 -20.53 11.09
CA LEU A 52 -22.25 -20.91 11.47
C LEU A 52 -21.71 -22.07 10.60
N GLU A 53 -22.52 -23.08 10.33
CA GLU A 53 -22.13 -24.22 9.50
C GLU A 53 -21.88 -23.80 8.04
N ASN A 54 -22.67 -22.86 7.52
CA ASN A 54 -22.44 -22.24 6.22
C ASN A 54 -21.16 -21.40 6.19
N GLU A 55 -20.91 -20.56 7.20
CA GLU A 55 -19.66 -19.80 7.33
C GLU A 55 -18.43 -20.74 7.32
N ILE A 56 -18.45 -21.81 8.11
CA ILE A 56 -17.41 -22.84 8.14
C ILE A 56 -17.24 -23.49 6.75
N LYS A 57 -18.35 -23.82 6.07
CA LYS A 57 -18.33 -24.46 4.74
C LYS A 57 -17.71 -23.55 3.69
N VAL A 58 -18.07 -22.27 3.67
CA VAL A 58 -17.48 -21.27 2.75
C VAL A 58 -15.99 -21.11 3.02
N LEU A 59 -15.59 -20.88 4.27
CA LEU A 59 -14.19 -20.69 4.66
C LEU A 59 -13.30 -21.91 4.34
N ARG A 60 -13.84 -23.13 4.40
CA ARG A 60 -13.13 -24.37 4.00
C ARG A 60 -13.06 -24.57 2.48
N THR A 61 -14.03 -24.03 1.74
CA THR A 61 -14.14 -24.21 0.28
C THR A 61 -13.30 -23.18 -0.47
N CYS A 62 -13.20 -21.96 0.06
CA CYS A 62 -12.62 -20.81 -0.64
C CYS A 62 -11.17 -20.52 -0.22
N ASN A 63 -10.21 -21.27 -0.79
CA ASN A 63 -8.79 -20.94 -0.65
C ASN A 63 -8.37 -19.85 -1.66
N ASN A 64 -8.30 -18.59 -1.22
CA ASN A 64 -7.79 -17.46 -1.99
C ASN A 64 -7.19 -16.42 -1.04
N ASP A 65 -6.03 -15.83 -1.36
CA ASP A 65 -5.37 -14.80 -0.53
C ASP A 65 -6.21 -13.56 -0.23
N ASN A 66 -7.21 -13.24 -1.05
CA ASN A 66 -8.17 -12.15 -0.81
C ASN A 66 -9.44 -12.60 -0.08
N ILE A 67 -9.45 -13.81 0.49
CA ILE A 67 -10.47 -14.33 1.40
C ILE A 67 -9.76 -14.70 2.72
N ILE A 68 -10.39 -14.43 3.85
CA ILE A 68 -9.81 -14.74 5.16
C ILE A 68 -9.62 -16.26 5.32
N LYS A 69 -8.41 -16.70 5.67
CA LYS A 69 -8.13 -18.15 5.83
C LYS A 69 -8.63 -18.67 7.18
N LEU A 70 -9.25 -19.85 7.17
CA LEU A 70 -9.59 -20.62 8.36
C LEU A 70 -8.53 -21.73 8.54
N TYR A 71 -7.77 -21.66 9.62
CA TYR A 71 -6.68 -22.61 9.91
C TYR A 71 -7.14 -23.84 10.68
N ASP A 72 -8.02 -23.69 11.68
CA ASP A 72 -8.48 -24.79 12.52
C ASP A 72 -9.85 -24.48 13.17
N ILE A 73 -10.53 -25.50 13.69
CA ILE A 73 -11.77 -25.39 14.47
C ILE A 73 -11.66 -26.22 15.74
N LYS A 74 -11.61 -25.56 16.90
CA LYS A 74 -11.66 -26.24 18.21
C LYS A 74 -13.08 -26.23 18.76
N LYS A 75 -13.46 -27.33 19.44
CA LYS A 75 -14.75 -27.47 20.11
C LYS A 75 -14.51 -27.81 21.58
N THR A 76 -15.30 -27.21 22.46
CA THR A 76 -15.33 -27.47 23.91
C THR A 76 -16.78 -27.69 24.35
N ALA A 77 -17.00 -28.07 25.62
CA ALA A 77 -18.33 -28.22 26.18
C ALA A 77 -19.24 -27.01 25.88
N ASN A 78 -18.73 -25.78 26.05
CA ASN A 78 -19.54 -24.57 26.00
C ASN A 78 -19.32 -23.69 24.74
N ASN A 79 -18.22 -23.85 24.00
CA ASN A 79 -17.84 -22.95 22.90
C ASN A 79 -17.25 -23.70 21.69
N ILE A 80 -17.45 -23.12 20.51
CA ILE A 80 -16.72 -23.41 19.27
C ILE A 80 -15.76 -22.24 19.00
N TYR A 81 -14.54 -22.54 18.60
CA TYR A 81 -13.52 -21.55 18.26
C TYR A 81 -13.09 -21.75 16.81
N LEU A 82 -13.30 -20.74 15.99
CA LEU A 82 -12.74 -20.69 14.64
C LEU A 82 -11.39 -19.99 14.72
N ILE A 83 -10.33 -20.71 14.36
CA ILE A 83 -8.96 -20.20 14.32
C ILE A 83 -8.70 -19.69 12.92
N MET A 84 -8.61 -18.37 12.76
CA MET A 84 -8.55 -17.69 11.48
C MET A 84 -7.25 -16.89 11.36
N GLU A 85 -6.93 -16.51 10.14
CA GLU A 85 -5.90 -15.52 9.79
C GLU A 85 -6.14 -14.19 10.52
N TYR A 86 -5.07 -13.58 11.02
CA TYR A 86 -5.13 -12.26 11.66
C TYR A 86 -4.74 -11.16 10.67
N CYS A 87 -5.62 -10.17 10.53
CA CYS A 87 -5.38 -8.98 9.71
C CYS A 87 -4.87 -7.84 10.60
N ASN A 88 -3.61 -7.48 10.42
CA ASN A 88 -2.86 -6.57 11.29
C ASN A 88 -3.08 -5.07 11.04
N GLU A 89 -3.82 -4.69 10.00
CA GLU A 89 -4.09 -3.29 9.64
C GLU A 89 -5.56 -2.86 9.83
N GLY A 90 -6.41 -3.71 10.42
CA GLY A 90 -7.83 -3.40 10.68
C GLY A 90 -8.73 -3.54 9.45
N ASP A 91 -9.84 -2.80 9.41
CA ASP A 91 -10.85 -2.85 8.34
C ASP A 91 -10.86 -1.57 7.47
N LEU A 92 -11.39 -1.68 6.24
CA LEU A 92 -11.44 -0.54 5.31
C LEU A 92 -12.39 0.57 5.74
N SER A 93 -13.38 0.34 6.61
CA SER A 93 -14.24 1.42 7.12
C SER A 93 -13.45 2.33 8.06
N GLN A 94 -12.61 1.76 8.93
CA GLN A 94 -11.68 2.53 9.76
C GLN A 94 -10.62 3.23 8.90
N TYR A 95 -10.05 2.54 7.91
CA TYR A 95 -9.04 3.11 7.01
C TYR A 95 -9.57 4.34 6.24
N ILE A 96 -10.78 4.27 5.66
CA ILE A 96 -11.40 5.40 4.94
C ILE A 96 -11.75 6.55 5.89
N LYS A 97 -12.22 6.29 7.12
CA LYS A 97 -12.46 7.37 8.10
C LYS A 97 -11.19 8.17 8.42
N GLN A 98 -10.02 7.54 8.40
CA GLN A 98 -8.73 8.20 8.63
C GLN A 98 -8.23 8.92 7.36
N LYS A 99 -8.24 8.23 6.20
CA LYS A 99 -7.76 8.77 4.91
C LYS A 99 -8.70 9.78 4.25
N LYS A 100 -9.96 9.88 4.72
CA LYS A 100 -11.10 10.58 4.10
C LYS A 100 -11.53 9.96 2.78
N PHE A 101 -10.65 9.77 1.81
CA PHE A 101 -10.89 9.07 0.53
C PHE A 101 -9.56 8.54 -0.02
N LEU A 102 -9.61 7.70 -1.06
CA LEU A 102 -8.44 7.17 -1.76
C LEU A 102 -8.35 7.73 -3.18
N LEU A 103 -7.12 7.94 -3.64
CA LEU A 103 -6.85 8.20 -5.06
C LEU A 103 -7.32 7.01 -5.91
N GLU A 104 -7.70 7.26 -7.16
CA GLU A 104 -8.27 6.24 -8.06
C GLU A 104 -7.43 4.97 -8.12
N GLU A 105 -6.10 5.11 -8.25
CA GLU A 105 -5.15 4.00 -8.29
C GLU A 105 -5.27 3.08 -7.06
N GLU A 106 -5.18 3.61 -5.84
CA GLU A 106 -5.30 2.79 -4.61
C GLU A 106 -6.70 2.18 -4.45
N ALA A 107 -7.75 2.89 -4.87
CA ALA A 107 -9.11 2.36 -4.85
C ALA A 107 -9.30 1.22 -5.87
N VAL A 108 -8.70 1.33 -7.06
CA VAL A 108 -8.70 0.29 -8.10
C VAL A 108 -7.87 -0.92 -7.64
N ASP A 109 -6.70 -0.73 -7.04
CA ASP A 109 -5.88 -1.80 -6.44
C ASP A 109 -6.67 -2.65 -5.43
N TYR A 110 -7.49 -2.00 -4.58
CA TYR A 110 -8.37 -2.71 -3.66
C TYR A 110 -9.56 -3.36 -4.37
N LEU A 111 -10.15 -2.69 -5.36
CA LEU A 111 -11.23 -3.27 -6.18
C LEU A 111 -10.79 -4.54 -6.91
N LEU A 112 -9.62 -4.55 -7.56
CA LEU A 112 -9.10 -5.71 -8.29
C LEU A 112 -8.88 -6.91 -7.36
N GLN A 113 -8.39 -6.67 -6.14
CA GLN A 113 -8.27 -7.69 -5.12
C GLN A 113 -9.63 -8.20 -4.61
N ILE A 114 -10.62 -7.31 -4.43
CA ILE A 114 -12.00 -7.68 -4.09
C ILE A 114 -12.58 -8.57 -5.20
N LEU A 115 -12.45 -8.16 -6.47
CA LEU A 115 -12.89 -8.95 -7.62
C LEU A 115 -12.17 -10.30 -7.70
N ASN A 116 -10.90 -10.39 -7.32
CA ASN A 116 -10.17 -11.66 -7.24
C ASN A 116 -10.70 -12.60 -6.12
N GLY A 117 -11.12 -12.04 -4.99
CA GLY A 117 -11.89 -12.78 -3.98
C GLY A 117 -13.23 -13.27 -4.55
N PHE A 118 -14.03 -12.37 -5.13
CA PHE A 118 -15.33 -12.70 -5.71
C PHE A 118 -15.28 -13.67 -6.90
N LYS A 119 -14.22 -13.67 -7.72
CA LYS A 119 -13.96 -14.74 -8.72
C LYS A 119 -14.00 -16.13 -8.09
N THR A 120 -13.52 -16.27 -6.84
CA THR A 120 -13.56 -17.54 -6.10
C THR A 120 -14.96 -17.84 -5.55
N LEU A 121 -15.66 -16.84 -5.02
CA LEU A 121 -17.02 -17.01 -4.51
C LEU A 121 -17.99 -17.39 -5.64
N VAL A 122 -17.99 -16.66 -6.74
CA VAL A 122 -18.83 -16.90 -7.93
C VAL A 122 -18.54 -18.27 -8.55
N LYS A 123 -17.26 -18.67 -8.68
CA LYS A 123 -16.88 -20.01 -9.17
C LYS A 123 -17.46 -21.13 -8.29
N ASN A 124 -17.52 -20.92 -6.98
CA ASN A 124 -18.10 -21.86 -6.02
C ASN A 124 -19.61 -21.64 -5.77
N LYS A 125 -20.27 -20.79 -6.57
CA LYS A 125 -21.70 -20.45 -6.49
C LYS A 125 -22.10 -19.87 -5.12
N ILE A 126 -21.22 -19.07 -4.49
CA ILE A 126 -21.45 -18.45 -3.18
C ILE A 126 -21.80 -16.96 -3.34
N MET A 127 -22.88 -16.52 -2.68
CA MET A 127 -23.21 -15.12 -2.45
C MET A 127 -22.75 -14.68 -1.07
N HIS A 128 -22.27 -13.43 -0.92
CA HIS A 128 -21.81 -12.85 0.33
C HIS A 128 -22.96 -12.22 1.15
N ARG A 129 -23.83 -11.44 0.49
CA ARG A 129 -25.05 -10.79 1.02
C ARG A 129 -24.89 -9.72 2.10
N ASP A 130 -23.75 -9.62 2.79
CA ASP A 130 -23.40 -8.48 3.65
C ASP A 130 -22.01 -7.92 3.32
N PHE A 131 -21.79 -7.55 2.06
CA PHE A 131 -20.50 -6.99 1.63
C PHE A 131 -20.43 -5.48 1.90
N LYS A 132 -19.44 -5.06 2.71
CA LYS A 132 -19.24 -3.67 3.19
C LYS A 132 -17.79 -3.45 3.59
N LEU A 133 -17.33 -2.20 3.67
CA LEU A 133 -15.94 -1.88 4.03
C LEU A 133 -15.49 -2.46 5.38
N ALA A 134 -16.37 -2.58 6.38
CA ALA A 134 -16.06 -3.20 7.68
C ALA A 134 -15.78 -4.71 7.60
N ASN A 135 -16.23 -5.38 6.52
CA ASN A 135 -16.00 -6.80 6.25
C ASN A 135 -14.82 -7.02 5.28
N ILE A 136 -14.07 -5.96 4.96
CA ILE A 136 -12.85 -6.01 4.14
C ILE A 136 -11.68 -5.62 5.05
N LEU A 137 -10.91 -6.63 5.44
CA LEU A 137 -9.78 -6.47 6.35
C LEU A 137 -8.49 -6.20 5.55
N LYS A 138 -7.59 -5.38 6.10
CA LYS A 138 -6.25 -5.16 5.55
C LYS A 138 -5.21 -6.03 6.27
N HIS A 139 -4.37 -6.70 5.49
CA HIS A 139 -3.20 -7.43 5.98
C HIS A 139 -2.03 -7.19 5.04
N ASP A 140 -1.00 -6.53 5.55
CA ASP A 140 0.25 -6.20 4.85
C ASP A 140 0.01 -5.66 3.43
N GLY A 141 -0.75 -4.57 3.33
CA GLY A 141 -1.06 -3.88 2.07
C GLY A 141 -2.04 -4.62 1.14
N ASN A 142 -2.51 -5.81 1.51
CA ASN A 142 -3.49 -6.58 0.77
C ASN A 142 -4.84 -6.60 1.49
N ILE A 143 -5.94 -6.74 0.74
CA ILE A 143 -7.28 -6.86 1.33
C ILE A 143 -7.70 -8.33 1.45
N LYS A 144 -8.55 -8.61 2.44
CA LYS A 144 -9.16 -9.92 2.72
C LYS A 144 -10.64 -9.76 3.01
N ILE A 145 -11.48 -10.42 2.21
CA ILE A 145 -12.92 -10.52 2.45
C ILE A 145 -13.15 -11.44 3.65
N ALA A 146 -13.94 -10.96 4.61
CA ALA A 146 -14.25 -11.63 5.87
C ALA A 146 -15.75 -11.57 6.19
N ASP A 147 -16.14 -12.28 7.26
CA ASP A 147 -17.53 -12.44 7.75
C ASP A 147 -18.52 -13.02 6.72
N PHE A 148 -18.43 -14.34 6.53
CA PHE A 148 -19.36 -15.11 5.71
C PHE A 148 -20.61 -15.55 6.49
N GLY A 149 -20.91 -14.94 7.65
CA GLY A 149 -22.05 -15.29 8.51
C GLY A 149 -23.41 -15.16 7.84
N PHE A 150 -23.54 -14.32 6.80
CA PHE A 150 -24.75 -14.19 5.97
C PHE A 150 -24.63 -14.83 4.58
N SER A 151 -23.55 -15.54 4.28
CA SER A 151 -23.34 -16.14 2.96
C SER A 151 -24.43 -17.17 2.59
N LYS A 152 -24.56 -17.47 1.29
CA LYS A 152 -25.44 -18.54 0.80
C LYS A 152 -24.77 -19.27 -0.37
N LEU A 153 -24.73 -20.60 -0.31
CA LEU A 153 -24.43 -21.43 -1.47
C LEU A 153 -25.69 -21.52 -2.34
N LEU A 154 -25.56 -21.17 -3.61
CA LEU A 154 -26.58 -21.36 -4.64
C LEU A 154 -26.51 -22.81 -5.15
N ASN A 155 -27.64 -23.50 -5.08
CA ASN A 155 -27.82 -24.79 -5.72
C ASN A 155 -28.29 -24.56 -7.17
N ASP A 156 -28.04 -25.52 -8.07
CA ASP A 156 -28.45 -25.39 -9.49
C ASP A 156 -29.96 -25.17 -9.68
N ASN A 157 -30.78 -25.66 -8.74
CA ASN A 157 -32.23 -25.47 -8.73
C ASN A 157 -32.70 -24.23 -7.94
N GLN A 158 -31.80 -23.44 -7.33
CA GLN A 158 -32.15 -22.29 -6.49
C GLN A 158 -31.16 -21.14 -6.65
N ILE A 159 -31.26 -20.47 -7.80
CA ILE A 159 -30.47 -19.28 -8.18
C ILE A 159 -30.93 -18.02 -7.41
N LEU A 160 -32.21 -17.97 -7.01
CA LEU A 160 -32.84 -16.82 -6.36
C LEU A 160 -33.01 -17.00 -4.84
N THR A 161 -33.13 -15.88 -4.13
CA THR A 161 -33.45 -15.83 -2.70
C THR A 161 -34.22 -14.55 -2.36
N ASN A 162 -35.02 -14.58 -1.29
CA ASN A 162 -35.95 -13.50 -0.91
C ASN A 162 -35.71 -12.93 0.50
N THR A 163 -34.59 -13.28 1.15
CA THR A 163 -34.32 -12.91 2.54
C THR A 163 -33.61 -11.56 2.60
N MET A 164 -34.22 -10.56 3.24
CA MET A 164 -33.58 -9.27 3.50
C MET A 164 -32.50 -9.43 4.60
N LEU A 165 -31.24 -9.38 4.20
CA LEU A 165 -30.06 -9.52 5.06
C LEU A 165 -28.97 -8.54 4.58
N GLY A 166 -28.06 -8.17 5.49
CA GLY A 166 -26.94 -7.28 5.22
C GLY A 166 -27.10 -5.87 5.81
N SER A 167 -26.27 -4.94 5.36
CA SER A 167 -26.17 -3.58 5.88
C SER A 167 -26.89 -2.57 4.96
N PRO A 168 -27.90 -1.81 5.42
CA PRO A 168 -28.84 -1.11 4.52
C PRO A 168 -28.24 -0.20 3.45
N LEU A 169 -27.16 0.54 3.76
CA LEU A 169 -26.50 1.45 2.80
C LEU A 169 -25.82 0.73 1.63
N ASN A 170 -25.48 -0.54 1.80
CA ASN A 170 -24.79 -1.38 0.82
C ASN A 170 -25.75 -2.37 0.12
N MET A 171 -26.98 -2.54 0.63
CA MET A 171 -27.97 -3.44 0.02
C MET A 171 -28.41 -2.95 -1.36
N ALA A 172 -28.60 -3.89 -2.29
CA ALA A 172 -29.20 -3.62 -3.58
C ALA A 172 -30.69 -3.26 -3.46
N PRO A 173 -31.24 -2.40 -4.34
CA PRO A 173 -32.62 -1.92 -4.25
C PRO A 173 -33.66 -3.04 -4.30
N GLU A 174 -33.40 -4.16 -4.99
CA GLU A 174 -34.26 -5.35 -4.99
C GLU A 174 -34.31 -6.03 -3.61
N VAL A 175 -33.18 -6.08 -2.88
CA VAL A 175 -33.10 -6.62 -1.51
C VAL A 175 -33.86 -5.72 -0.53
N LEU A 176 -33.66 -4.40 -0.62
CA LEU A 176 -34.39 -3.40 0.18
C LEU A 176 -35.90 -3.41 -0.07
N ASN A 177 -36.33 -3.87 -1.26
CA ASN A 177 -37.73 -3.95 -1.67
C ASN A 177 -38.35 -5.34 -1.43
N ASN A 178 -37.68 -6.23 -0.68
CA ASN A 178 -38.09 -7.61 -0.40
C ASN A 178 -38.41 -8.44 -1.66
N GLN A 179 -37.72 -8.19 -2.77
CA GLN A 179 -37.86 -8.95 -4.00
C GLN A 179 -36.95 -10.19 -4.01
N GLU A 180 -37.21 -11.11 -4.94
CA GLU A 180 -36.25 -12.17 -5.24
C GLU A 180 -35.02 -11.60 -5.95
N TYR A 181 -33.83 -12.00 -5.50
CA TYR A 181 -32.55 -11.52 -6.01
C TYR A 181 -31.54 -12.65 -6.20
N ASP A 182 -30.55 -12.40 -7.05
CA ASP A 182 -29.43 -13.28 -7.38
C ASP A 182 -28.09 -12.69 -6.90
N SER A 183 -26.98 -13.29 -7.33
CA SER A 183 -25.63 -12.83 -7.00
C SER A 183 -25.26 -11.42 -7.50
N LYS A 184 -26.03 -10.78 -8.39
CA LYS A 184 -25.79 -9.38 -8.79
C LYS A 184 -26.10 -8.39 -7.65
N ALA A 185 -26.75 -8.81 -6.57
CA ALA A 185 -26.87 -8.00 -5.35
C ALA A 185 -25.50 -7.72 -4.70
N ASP A 186 -24.55 -8.66 -4.79
CA ASP A 186 -23.18 -8.45 -4.32
C ASP A 186 -22.43 -7.46 -5.23
N ILE A 187 -22.68 -7.45 -6.54
CA ILE A 187 -22.09 -6.45 -7.47
C ILE A 187 -22.49 -5.03 -7.06
N TRP A 188 -23.76 -4.80 -6.72
CA TRP A 188 -24.20 -3.51 -6.18
C TRP A 188 -23.45 -3.16 -4.88
N SER A 189 -23.34 -4.12 -3.96
CA SER A 189 -22.64 -3.94 -2.68
C SER A 189 -21.17 -3.55 -2.89
N ILE A 190 -20.47 -4.20 -3.83
CA ILE A 190 -19.09 -3.82 -4.23
C ILE A 190 -19.07 -2.42 -4.85
N GLY A 191 -20.05 -2.07 -5.68
CA GLY A 191 -20.17 -0.74 -6.29
C GLY A 191 -20.33 0.38 -5.25
N THR A 192 -21.13 0.15 -4.20
CA THR A 192 -21.27 1.10 -3.08
C THR A 192 -19.96 1.25 -2.30
N CYS A 193 -19.24 0.14 -2.07
CA CYS A 193 -17.92 0.15 -1.43
C CYS A 193 -16.90 0.91 -2.28
N PHE A 194 -16.81 0.65 -3.59
CA PHE A 194 -15.85 1.30 -4.48
C PHE A 194 -16.11 2.82 -4.59
N TYR A 195 -17.38 3.24 -4.64
CA TYR A 195 -17.73 4.66 -4.53
C TYR A 195 -17.28 5.25 -3.17
N GLU A 196 -17.51 4.53 -2.06
CA GLU A 196 -17.08 4.99 -0.72
C GLU A 196 -15.56 5.09 -0.59
N LEU A 197 -14.79 4.17 -1.20
CA LEU A 197 -13.32 4.28 -1.29
C LEU A 197 -12.89 5.56 -2.03
N LEU A 198 -13.53 5.86 -3.17
CA LEU A 198 -13.17 6.98 -4.05
C LEU A 198 -13.60 8.35 -3.52
N PHE A 199 -14.70 8.44 -2.78
CA PHE A 199 -15.32 9.73 -2.38
C PHE A 199 -15.54 9.91 -0.87
N GLY A 200 -15.18 8.92 -0.05
CA GLY A 200 -15.22 9.00 1.41
C GLY A 200 -16.61 8.89 2.06
N LYS A 201 -17.62 8.55 1.27
CA LYS A 201 -19.03 8.48 1.70
C LYS A 201 -19.83 7.55 0.80
N SER A 202 -20.91 6.99 1.33
CA SER A 202 -21.88 6.20 0.54
C SER A 202 -22.46 7.01 -0.65
N PRO A 203 -22.71 6.39 -1.81
CA PRO A 203 -23.38 7.04 -2.95
C PRO A 203 -24.81 7.50 -2.63
N PHE A 204 -25.47 6.82 -1.69
CA PHE A 204 -26.82 7.15 -1.24
C PHE A 204 -26.87 7.24 0.29
N THR A 205 -27.57 8.25 0.79
CA THR A 205 -27.80 8.46 2.23
C THR A 205 -29.27 8.78 2.47
N ALA A 206 -29.74 8.48 3.67
CA ALA A 206 -31.12 8.69 4.12
C ALA A 206 -31.22 8.52 5.64
N THR A 207 -32.31 8.99 6.23
CA THR A 207 -32.62 8.81 7.66
C THR A 207 -33.20 7.44 7.99
N ASN A 208 -33.80 6.76 7.00
CA ASN A 208 -34.49 5.48 7.16
C ASN A 208 -34.52 4.67 5.84
N MET A 209 -34.87 3.39 5.91
CA MET A 209 -34.82 2.47 4.75
C MET A 209 -35.79 2.84 3.61
N VAL A 210 -36.97 3.39 3.93
CA VAL A 210 -37.98 3.78 2.93
C VAL A 210 -37.48 4.99 2.14
N GLU A 211 -36.93 5.97 2.84
CA GLU A 211 -36.27 7.13 2.21
C GLU A 211 -35.01 6.71 1.43
N LEU A 212 -34.23 5.75 1.92
CA LEU A 212 -33.07 5.21 1.21
C LEU A 212 -33.47 4.59 -0.13
N LEU A 213 -34.48 3.72 -0.13
CA LEU A 213 -34.98 3.07 -1.34
C LEU A 213 -35.60 4.09 -2.31
N LYS A 214 -36.28 5.11 -1.80
CA LYS A 214 -36.75 6.25 -2.61
C LYS A 214 -35.58 6.98 -3.25
N ASN A 215 -34.55 7.33 -2.47
CA ASN A 215 -33.36 8.04 -2.94
C ASN A 215 -32.62 7.22 -4.01
N ILE A 216 -32.43 5.91 -3.82
CA ILE A 216 -31.83 5.01 -4.82
C ILE A 216 -32.64 4.96 -6.12
N LYS A 217 -33.98 4.95 -6.04
CA LYS A 217 -34.86 4.86 -7.23
C LYS A 217 -35.03 6.19 -7.97
N THR A 218 -34.84 7.35 -7.33
CA THR A 218 -35.16 8.66 -7.92
C THR A 218 -33.98 9.60 -8.11
N LYS A 219 -32.83 9.36 -7.46
CA LYS A 219 -31.63 10.20 -7.57
C LYS A 219 -30.52 9.42 -8.26
N GLN A 220 -29.78 10.09 -9.13
CA GLN A 220 -28.48 9.58 -9.59
C GLN A 220 -27.41 9.89 -8.52
N PHE A 221 -26.46 8.98 -8.33
CA PHE A 221 -25.30 9.25 -7.49
C PHE A 221 -24.37 10.28 -8.17
N VAL A 222 -23.65 11.08 -7.38
CA VAL A 222 -22.88 12.23 -7.89
C VAL A 222 -21.38 11.89 -7.93
N ILE A 223 -20.75 12.01 -9.10
CA ILE A 223 -19.28 11.99 -9.23
C ILE A 223 -18.74 13.38 -8.88
N ASN A 224 -18.21 13.55 -7.66
CA ASN A 224 -17.67 14.84 -7.24
C ASN A 224 -16.21 14.99 -7.65
N ARG A 225 -15.97 15.46 -8.88
CA ARG A 225 -14.63 15.70 -9.44
C ARG A 225 -13.77 16.69 -8.64
N LYS A 226 -14.35 17.51 -7.74
CA LYS A 226 -13.59 18.37 -6.82
C LYS A 226 -12.99 17.61 -5.64
N VAL A 227 -13.53 16.45 -5.29
CA VAL A 227 -12.98 15.56 -4.25
C VAL A 227 -11.97 14.61 -4.86
N ASN A 228 -12.35 13.93 -5.95
CA ASN A 228 -11.50 12.97 -6.63
C ASN A 228 -11.82 12.97 -8.13
N ASN A 229 -10.83 13.23 -8.97
CA ASN A 229 -11.01 13.32 -10.42
C ASN A 229 -10.68 11.98 -11.09
N ILE A 230 -11.65 11.07 -11.04
CA ILE A 230 -11.52 9.71 -11.59
C ILE A 230 -11.56 9.67 -13.13
N SER A 231 -10.92 8.65 -13.69
CA SER A 231 -10.95 8.33 -15.11
C SER A 231 -12.35 7.94 -15.60
N GLN A 232 -12.53 8.00 -16.92
CA GLN A 232 -13.76 7.56 -17.57
C GLN A 232 -14.01 6.05 -17.38
N ILE A 233 -12.95 5.24 -17.23
CA ILE A 233 -13.03 3.78 -17.07
C ILE A 233 -13.61 3.43 -15.69
N ALA A 234 -13.15 4.09 -14.63
CA ALA A 234 -13.70 3.91 -13.29
C ALA A 234 -15.13 4.49 -13.15
N GLU A 235 -15.43 5.61 -13.80
CA GLU A 235 -16.78 6.19 -13.81
C GLU A 235 -17.79 5.30 -14.56
N ASP A 236 -17.42 4.78 -15.73
CA ASP A 236 -18.24 3.85 -16.51
C ASP A 236 -18.54 2.57 -15.73
N LEU A 237 -17.53 1.99 -15.07
CA LEU A 237 -17.70 0.84 -14.19
C LEU A 237 -18.67 1.11 -13.04
N LEU A 238 -18.52 2.24 -12.32
CA LEU A 238 -19.43 2.63 -11.24
C LEU A 238 -20.87 2.73 -11.74
N LYS A 239 -21.10 3.34 -12.91
CA LYS A 239 -22.42 3.46 -13.54
C LYS A 239 -23.00 2.09 -13.89
N LYS A 240 -22.18 1.15 -14.37
CA LYS A 240 -22.57 -0.23 -14.72
C LYS A 240 -22.87 -1.12 -13.49
N MET A 241 -22.20 -0.89 -12.37
CA MET A 241 -22.42 -1.61 -11.11
C MET A 241 -23.62 -1.08 -10.31
N LEU A 242 -23.83 0.24 -10.30
CA LEU A 242 -24.91 0.91 -9.57
C LEU A 242 -26.20 1.10 -10.40
N ILE A 243 -26.50 0.16 -11.30
CA ILE A 243 -27.78 0.12 -12.03
C ILE A 243 -28.87 -0.47 -11.12
N VAL A 244 -29.98 0.26 -11.00
CA VAL A 244 -31.10 -0.09 -10.11
C VAL A 244 -31.77 -1.41 -10.53
N ASN A 245 -32.04 -1.62 -11.82
CA ASN A 245 -32.59 -2.88 -12.32
C ASN A 245 -31.50 -3.96 -12.36
N PRO A 246 -31.60 -5.08 -11.60
CA PRO A 246 -30.58 -6.12 -11.63
C PRO A 246 -30.44 -6.81 -12.99
N LYS A 247 -31.46 -6.79 -13.86
CA LYS A 247 -31.34 -7.35 -15.22
C LYS A 247 -30.31 -6.58 -16.05
N ASP A 248 -30.38 -5.25 -15.99
CA ASP A 248 -29.54 -4.33 -16.77
C ASP A 248 -28.17 -4.09 -16.11
N ARG A 249 -28.05 -4.34 -14.79
CA ARG A 249 -26.78 -4.30 -14.04
C ARG A 249 -25.76 -5.27 -14.63
N ILE A 250 -24.50 -4.84 -14.70
CA ILE A 250 -23.38 -5.61 -15.28
C ILE A 250 -23.34 -7.07 -14.78
N SER A 251 -23.05 -8.02 -15.66
CA SER A 251 -22.88 -9.43 -15.27
C SER A 251 -21.52 -9.65 -14.60
N TRP A 252 -21.36 -10.76 -13.86
CA TRP A 252 -20.05 -11.14 -13.32
C TRP A 252 -19.01 -11.37 -14.41
N GLN A 253 -19.40 -11.92 -15.55
CA GLN A 253 -18.48 -12.18 -16.66
C GLN A 253 -17.97 -10.87 -17.27
N ASP A 254 -18.87 -9.90 -17.50
CA ASP A 254 -18.51 -8.58 -18.04
C ASP A 254 -17.70 -7.78 -17.03
N LEU A 255 -18.01 -7.87 -15.74
CA LEU A 255 -17.27 -7.23 -14.64
C LEU A 255 -15.82 -7.78 -14.54
N PHE A 256 -15.65 -9.09 -14.69
CA PHE A 256 -14.31 -9.71 -14.68
C PHE A 256 -13.50 -9.46 -15.96
N ASN A 257 -14.16 -9.09 -17.05
CA ASN A 257 -13.55 -8.75 -18.34
C ASN A 257 -13.50 -7.22 -18.61
N HIS A 258 -13.94 -6.40 -17.65
CA HIS A 258 -13.96 -4.94 -17.80
C HIS A 258 -12.54 -4.37 -17.93
N GLU A 259 -12.36 -3.31 -18.72
CA GLU A 259 -11.10 -2.57 -18.95
C GLU A 259 -10.41 -2.09 -17.64
N ILE A 260 -11.17 -1.99 -16.53
CA ILE A 260 -10.59 -1.71 -15.21
C ILE A 260 -9.57 -2.78 -14.78
N ASN A 261 -9.71 -4.02 -15.27
CA ASN A 261 -8.80 -5.13 -14.95
C ASN A 261 -7.46 -5.02 -15.68
N SER A 262 -7.34 -4.17 -16.71
CA SER A 262 -6.09 -3.81 -17.39
C SER A 262 -5.59 -2.40 -17.02
N TYR A 263 -6.33 -1.64 -16.20
CA TYR A 263 -6.01 -0.25 -15.80
C TYR A 263 -4.55 -0.04 -15.37
N GLN A 264 -4.04 -0.90 -14.47
CA GLN A 264 -2.65 -0.83 -14.03
C GLN A 264 -1.67 -1.04 -15.20
N GLU A 265 -1.90 -2.04 -16.05
CA GLU A 265 -1.02 -2.32 -17.19
C GLU A 265 -1.04 -1.21 -18.24
N GLU A 266 -2.21 -0.65 -18.52
CA GLU A 266 -2.39 0.37 -19.55
C GLU A 266 -1.80 1.70 -19.09
N LYS A 267 -1.98 2.06 -17.82
CA LYS A 267 -1.24 3.15 -17.18
C LYS A 267 0.26 2.91 -17.29
N LEU A 268 0.73 1.68 -17.03
CA LEU A 268 2.14 1.33 -17.10
C LEU A 268 2.72 1.41 -18.52
N LYS A 269 2.03 0.85 -19.50
CA LYS A 269 2.40 0.90 -20.92
C LYS A 269 2.45 2.34 -21.39
N LYS A 270 1.44 3.15 -21.06
CA LYS A 270 1.39 4.57 -21.41
C LYS A 270 2.51 5.38 -20.75
N ASP A 271 2.81 5.12 -19.48
CA ASP A 271 3.94 5.74 -18.77
C ASP A 271 5.29 5.32 -19.37
N LEU A 272 5.50 4.03 -19.66
CA LEU A 272 6.68 3.52 -20.35
C LEU A 272 6.83 4.16 -21.74
N GLU A 273 5.80 4.11 -22.59
CA GLU A 273 5.79 4.72 -23.93
C GLU A 273 6.06 6.22 -23.90
N THR A 274 5.53 6.93 -22.90
CA THR A 274 5.76 8.37 -22.74
C THR A 274 7.22 8.63 -22.37
N THR A 275 7.78 7.81 -21.49
CA THR A 275 9.16 7.96 -21.02
C THR A 275 10.17 7.51 -22.08
N LEU A 276 9.89 6.45 -22.85
CA LEU A 276 10.80 5.85 -23.83
C LEU A 276 10.98 6.66 -25.12
N LYS A 277 10.12 7.64 -25.41
CA LYS A 277 10.18 8.48 -26.63
C LYS A 277 11.44 9.35 -26.76
N GLY A 278 12.31 9.39 -25.75
CA GLY A 278 13.51 10.24 -25.70
C GLY A 278 14.84 9.62 -26.18
N GLY A 279 14.85 8.42 -26.76
CA GLY A 279 16.08 7.79 -27.31
C GLY A 279 17.10 7.26 -26.28
N GLU A 280 17.06 7.72 -25.03
CA GLU A 280 17.98 7.33 -23.96
C GLU A 280 17.40 6.24 -23.04
N LEU A 281 17.35 5.00 -23.53
CA LEU A 281 16.66 3.87 -22.87
C LEU A 281 16.95 3.73 -21.35
N MET A 282 18.21 3.73 -20.92
CA MET A 282 18.59 3.57 -19.51
C MET A 282 18.16 4.75 -18.63
N MET A 283 18.31 5.98 -19.13
CA MET A 283 17.90 7.19 -18.42
C MET A 283 16.37 7.19 -18.26
N ASN A 284 15.65 6.88 -19.33
CA ASN A 284 14.20 6.77 -19.34
C ASN A 284 13.68 5.65 -18.42
N MET A 285 14.35 4.49 -18.36
CA MET A 285 14.01 3.42 -17.41
C MET A 285 14.18 3.87 -15.95
N SER A 286 15.22 4.66 -15.68
CA SER A 286 15.48 5.24 -14.35
C SER A 286 14.39 6.25 -13.96
N LYS A 287 13.98 7.14 -14.88
CA LYS A 287 12.85 8.08 -14.64
C LYS A 287 11.56 7.34 -14.30
N PHE A 288 11.23 6.31 -15.08
CA PHE A 288 10.06 5.47 -14.86
C PHE A 288 10.14 4.74 -13.51
N TYR A 289 11.30 4.19 -13.17
CA TYR A 289 11.54 3.54 -11.88
C TYR A 289 11.24 4.50 -10.72
N ILE A 290 11.83 5.69 -10.74
CA ILE A 290 11.66 6.71 -9.69
C ILE A 290 10.18 7.05 -9.50
N LYS A 291 9.46 7.33 -10.59
CA LYS A 291 8.03 7.68 -10.57
C LYS A 291 7.16 6.62 -9.87
N ASN A 292 7.37 5.34 -10.17
CA ASN A 292 6.57 4.25 -9.61
C ASN A 292 7.01 3.84 -8.19
N ASN A 293 8.28 4.11 -7.85
CA ASN A 293 8.88 3.66 -6.60
C ASN A 293 9.13 4.80 -5.58
N MET A 294 8.53 5.99 -5.76
CA MET A 294 8.77 7.18 -4.89
C MET A 294 8.66 6.89 -3.39
N VAL A 295 7.60 6.20 -2.96
CA VAL A 295 7.35 5.86 -1.56
C VAL A 295 7.12 4.36 -1.42
N ILE A 296 7.73 3.76 -0.41
CA ILE A 296 7.40 2.43 0.11
C ILE A 296 7.30 2.57 1.63
N ASP A 297 6.09 2.40 2.18
CA ASP A 297 5.84 2.56 3.62
C ASP A 297 5.73 1.20 4.34
N HIS A 298 5.64 0.09 3.60
CA HIS A 298 5.55 -1.26 4.17
C HIS A 298 6.29 -2.31 3.32
N PRO A 299 6.95 -3.33 3.92
CA PRO A 299 7.67 -4.37 3.18
C PRO A 299 6.83 -5.11 2.13
N ALA A 300 5.53 -5.29 2.37
CA ALA A 300 4.65 -5.97 1.42
C ALA A 300 4.31 -5.16 0.16
N GLU A 301 4.58 -3.85 0.13
CA GLU A 301 4.50 -3.05 -1.10
C GLU A 301 5.68 -3.35 -2.04
N ILE A 302 6.84 -3.76 -1.49
CA ILE A 302 8.05 -4.12 -2.26
C ILE A 302 7.69 -5.08 -3.38
N LYS A 303 7.00 -6.18 -3.05
CA LYS A 303 6.69 -7.22 -4.05
C LYS A 303 5.81 -6.69 -5.19
N LYS A 304 4.79 -5.87 -4.88
CA LYS A 304 3.91 -5.27 -5.89
C LYS A 304 4.70 -4.43 -6.89
N LYS A 305 5.72 -3.71 -6.40
CA LYS A 305 6.59 -2.87 -7.24
C LYS A 305 7.70 -3.68 -7.92
N GLU A 306 8.20 -4.74 -7.29
CA GLU A 306 9.22 -5.61 -7.88
C GLU A 306 8.73 -6.26 -9.18
N ASP A 307 7.51 -6.80 -9.20
CA ASP A 307 6.91 -7.34 -10.43
C ASP A 307 6.80 -6.28 -11.54
N LEU A 308 6.42 -5.04 -11.16
CA LEU A 308 6.33 -3.87 -12.03
C LEU A 308 7.68 -3.48 -12.65
N ASN A 309 8.72 -3.44 -11.80
CA ASN A 309 10.08 -3.09 -12.17
C ASN A 309 10.71 -4.17 -13.05
N ASN A 310 10.48 -5.44 -12.73
CA ASN A 310 10.91 -6.58 -13.54
C ASN A 310 10.30 -6.53 -14.93
N PHE A 311 9.00 -6.22 -15.04
CA PHE A 311 8.33 -6.04 -16.34
C PHE A 311 8.97 -4.90 -17.15
N ALA A 312 9.18 -3.74 -16.55
CA ALA A 312 9.81 -2.60 -17.22
C ALA A 312 11.23 -2.92 -17.72
N MET A 313 12.04 -3.62 -16.91
CA MET A 313 13.36 -4.10 -17.31
C MET A 313 13.32 -5.13 -18.44
N GLN A 314 12.33 -6.03 -18.47
CA GLN A 314 12.13 -6.97 -19.58
C GLN A 314 11.73 -6.25 -20.88
N VAL A 315 10.93 -5.19 -20.80
CA VAL A 315 10.62 -4.33 -21.97
C VAL A 315 11.89 -3.62 -22.46
N ALA A 316 12.75 -3.13 -21.55
CA ALA A 316 14.01 -2.50 -21.89
C ALA A 316 14.97 -3.46 -22.63
N GLN A 317 15.10 -4.71 -22.16
CA GLN A 317 15.94 -5.73 -22.78
C GLN A 317 15.48 -6.14 -24.20
N LYS A 318 14.23 -5.86 -24.57
CA LYS A 318 13.66 -6.11 -25.91
C LYS A 318 13.72 -4.88 -26.83
N GLY A 319 14.70 -4.00 -26.61
CA GLY A 319 15.04 -2.88 -27.50
C GLY A 319 15.31 -3.30 -28.95
N PRO A 320 15.36 -2.34 -29.90
CA PRO A 320 14.85 -2.55 -31.26
C PRO A 320 15.63 -3.55 -32.13
N GLN A 321 15.22 -4.82 -32.04
CA GLN A 321 14.91 -5.61 -33.23
C GLN A 321 13.43 -6.01 -33.18
N ASN A 322 12.70 -5.73 -34.26
CA ASN A 322 11.29 -6.08 -34.37
C ASN A 322 11.11 -7.60 -34.31
N GLN A 323 10.28 -8.09 -33.39
CA GLN A 323 9.17 -8.97 -33.73
C GLN A 323 8.13 -9.08 -32.62
N GLN A 324 6.87 -9.22 -33.04
CA GLN A 324 5.72 -9.28 -32.15
C GLN A 324 5.76 -10.55 -31.29
N GLN A 325 5.72 -10.39 -29.96
CA GLN A 325 5.16 -11.39 -29.06
C GLN A 325 4.12 -10.70 -28.18
N GLN A 326 2.84 -10.96 -28.47
CA GLN A 326 1.72 -10.44 -27.69
C GLN A 326 1.72 -11.02 -26.29
N TYR A 327 1.55 -10.14 -25.30
CA TYR A 327 1.20 -10.53 -23.94
C TYR A 327 -0.31 -10.83 -23.87
N VAL A 328 -0.70 -11.96 -23.26
CA VAL A 328 -2.09 -12.45 -23.26
C VAL A 328 -2.58 -12.69 -21.82
N GLY A 329 -3.25 -11.70 -21.23
CA GLY A 329 -3.97 -11.80 -19.95
C GLY A 329 -3.22 -11.26 -18.72
N PRO A 330 -3.92 -10.87 -17.64
CA PRO A 330 -3.49 -9.79 -16.74
C PRO A 330 -2.28 -10.05 -15.82
N LEU A 331 -1.44 -9.02 -15.68
CA LEU A 331 -0.35 -8.86 -14.70
C LEU A 331 -0.92 -8.66 -13.30
N LEU A 332 -1.12 -9.74 -12.55
CA LEU A 332 -1.05 -9.80 -11.08
C LEU A 332 -1.03 -11.27 -10.66
N LYS A 333 0.13 -11.93 -10.77
CA LYS A 333 0.31 -13.31 -10.32
C LYS A 333 0.79 -13.35 -8.87
N LYS A 334 0.02 -14.09 -8.06
CA LYS A 334 0.26 -14.36 -6.64
C LYS A 334 1.62 -15.02 -6.39
N PRO A 335 2.14 -14.99 -5.14
CA PRO A 335 3.19 -15.92 -4.75
C PRO A 335 2.71 -17.36 -4.99
N GLN A 336 3.37 -18.06 -5.91
CA GLN A 336 3.44 -19.52 -5.85
C GLN A 336 4.59 -19.85 -4.91
N GLU A 337 4.32 -20.61 -3.85
CA GLU A 337 5.35 -21.17 -2.98
C GLU A 337 5.82 -22.49 -3.61
N GLU A 338 7.11 -22.59 -3.93
CA GLU A 338 7.73 -23.86 -4.31
C GLU A 338 8.55 -24.47 -3.17
N ASN A 339 8.10 -25.65 -2.77
CA ASN A 339 8.89 -26.84 -2.45
C ASN A 339 9.80 -26.88 -1.20
N ASN A 340 9.38 -27.75 -0.28
CA ASN A 340 10.12 -28.92 0.22
C ASN A 340 11.60 -28.75 0.61
N PHE A 341 11.87 -28.86 1.91
CA PHE A 341 12.99 -29.68 2.41
C PHE A 341 12.53 -30.59 3.55
N ALA A 342 13.04 -31.82 3.56
CA ALA A 342 12.73 -32.83 4.55
C ALA A 342 14.02 -33.42 5.14
N ARG A 343 13.97 -33.82 6.42
CA ARG A 343 14.99 -34.59 7.18
C ARG A 343 16.31 -33.82 7.48
N GLN A 344 17.04 -34.07 8.57
CA GLN A 344 16.87 -35.02 9.69
C GLN A 344 17.63 -34.56 10.96
N ASP A 345 17.20 -35.10 12.12
CA ASP A 345 17.95 -35.42 13.35
C ASP A 345 19.12 -34.55 13.87
N SER A 346 18.98 -34.03 15.08
CA SER A 346 19.67 -34.59 16.28
C SER A 346 19.32 -33.80 17.56
N ALA A 347 19.48 -34.44 18.73
CA ALA A 347 18.97 -33.95 20.01
C ALA A 347 20.05 -33.88 21.11
N LYS A 348 19.90 -32.93 22.05
CA LYS A 348 19.86 -33.13 23.53
C LYS A 348 20.21 -31.83 24.29
N ASN A 349 19.49 -31.62 25.42
CA ASN A 349 19.93 -31.11 26.75
C ASN A 349 20.86 -29.86 26.81
N VAL A 350 20.77 -28.89 27.73
CA VAL A 350 20.06 -28.68 29.02
C VAL A 350 20.15 -27.15 29.30
N GLN A 351 19.49 -26.45 30.24
CA GLN A 351 18.94 -26.81 31.56
C GLN A 351 17.62 -26.05 31.86
N SER A 352 17.16 -26.14 33.11
CA SER A 352 16.05 -25.42 33.73
C SER A 352 16.53 -24.24 34.60
N THR A 353 15.72 -23.17 34.68
CA THR A 353 15.68 -22.28 35.86
C THR A 353 14.24 -21.92 36.20
N GLN A 354 13.79 -22.36 37.38
CA GLN A 354 12.50 -21.97 37.96
C GLN A 354 12.64 -20.61 38.66
N GLY A 355 11.66 -19.74 38.48
CA GLY A 355 11.57 -18.43 39.15
C GLY A 355 10.12 -18.18 39.57
N SER A 356 9.83 -18.48 40.83
CA SER A 356 8.54 -18.43 41.52
C SER A 356 7.63 -17.22 41.25
N LEU A 357 6.32 -17.48 41.11
CA LEU A 357 5.28 -16.47 41.29
C LEU A 357 5.19 -16.02 42.75
N GLN A 358 4.95 -14.73 42.97
CA GLN A 358 4.08 -14.23 44.05
C GLN A 358 3.10 -13.22 43.45
N ASP A 359 1.94 -13.09 44.08
CA ASP A 359 0.71 -12.58 43.49
C ASP A 359 0.09 -11.45 44.33
N LEU A 360 -0.91 -10.78 43.75
CA LEU A 360 -1.89 -9.85 44.33
C LEU A 360 -1.46 -8.39 44.55
N GLY A 361 -2.22 -7.52 43.86
CA GLY A 361 -2.25 -6.06 44.03
C GLY A 361 -3.17 -5.47 42.96
N ASN A 362 -4.45 -5.24 43.29
CA ASN A 362 -5.41 -4.62 42.37
C ASN A 362 -5.04 -3.15 42.13
N GLU A 363 -5.00 -2.71 40.86
CA GLU A 363 -5.69 -1.51 40.35
C GLU A 363 -5.43 -1.28 38.85
N GLU A 364 -6.35 -0.55 38.22
CA GLU A 364 -6.37 -0.04 36.84
C GLU A 364 -6.19 -0.99 35.64
N VAL A 365 -7.20 -1.01 34.77
CA VAL A 365 -7.14 -1.61 33.43
C VAL A 365 -6.30 -0.72 32.52
N THR A 366 -4.99 -0.96 32.50
CA THR A 366 -4.06 -0.43 31.50
C THR A 366 -3.48 -1.58 30.67
N ASP A 367 -3.37 -1.39 29.36
CA ASP A 367 -2.88 -2.41 28.42
C ASP A 367 -1.42 -2.80 28.72
N LYS A 368 -1.23 -3.87 29.51
CA LYS A 368 0.08 -4.51 29.71
C LYS A 368 0.45 -5.33 28.47
N GLU A 369 0.88 -4.60 27.44
CA GLU A 369 1.40 -5.14 26.18
C GLU A 369 2.42 -6.26 26.42
N THR A 370 2.20 -7.41 25.77
CA THR A 370 3.04 -8.59 25.99
C THR A 370 4.45 -8.38 25.40
N GLN A 371 5.47 -9.06 25.93
CA GLN A 371 6.83 -8.97 25.41
C GLN A 371 6.91 -9.32 23.90
N ARG A 372 6.03 -10.23 23.46
CA ARG A 372 5.86 -10.63 22.06
C ARG A 372 5.27 -9.51 21.21
N GLU A 373 4.26 -8.79 21.70
CA GLU A 373 3.69 -7.64 20.98
C GLU A 373 4.70 -6.49 20.87
N LYS A 374 5.49 -6.23 21.91
CA LYS A 374 6.62 -5.28 21.86
C LYS A 374 7.63 -5.64 20.78
N GLU A 375 8.06 -6.91 20.73
CA GLU A 375 8.99 -7.41 19.70
C GLU A 375 8.40 -7.25 18.28
N ILE A 376 7.11 -7.55 18.07
CA ILE A 376 6.44 -7.38 16.77
C ILE A 376 6.35 -5.91 16.37
N LYS A 377 5.96 -5.00 17.28
CA LYS A 377 5.93 -3.56 17.01
C LYS A 377 7.32 -3.01 16.71
N ALA A 378 8.34 -3.43 17.46
CA ALA A 378 9.73 -3.04 17.23
C ALA A 378 10.20 -3.51 15.84
N LYS A 379 9.97 -4.78 15.47
CA LYS A 379 10.28 -5.29 14.12
C LYS A 379 9.62 -4.48 13.00
N LYS A 380 8.33 -4.11 13.16
CA LYS A 380 7.64 -3.24 12.19
C LYS A 380 8.23 -1.83 12.16
N ARG A 381 8.56 -1.24 13.32
CA ARG A 381 9.26 0.06 13.40
C ARG A 381 10.63 0.02 12.74
N ASN A 382 11.38 -1.07 12.88
CA ASN A 382 12.69 -1.28 12.25
C ASN A 382 12.57 -1.33 10.73
N ALA A 383 11.59 -2.07 10.20
CA ALA A 383 11.27 -2.10 8.78
C ALA A 383 10.93 -0.70 8.25
N ASN A 384 10.01 0.01 8.93
CA ASN A 384 9.66 1.39 8.59
C ASN A 384 10.87 2.34 8.63
N ARG A 385 11.77 2.20 9.61
CA ARG A 385 12.98 3.04 9.73
C ARG A 385 13.94 2.86 8.55
N ILE A 386 14.13 1.62 8.08
CA ILE A 386 14.98 1.35 6.90
C ILE A 386 14.29 1.82 5.61
N LEU A 387 12.98 1.60 5.49
CA LEU A 387 12.20 2.06 4.35
C LEU A 387 12.13 3.60 4.26
N HIS A 388 12.13 4.30 5.39
CA HIS A 388 12.27 5.76 5.45
C HIS A 388 13.60 6.23 4.85
N GLU A 389 14.73 5.64 5.27
CA GLU A 389 16.06 5.97 4.73
C GLU A 389 16.15 5.67 3.23
N ARG A 390 15.47 4.61 2.79
CA ARG A 390 15.32 4.28 1.37
C ARG A 390 14.49 5.32 0.61
N ASN A 391 13.39 5.81 1.18
CA ASN A 391 12.55 6.83 0.56
C ASN A 391 13.30 8.18 0.42
N ILE A 392 14.23 8.52 1.33
CA ILE A 392 15.11 9.71 1.20
C ILE A 392 15.94 9.64 -0.10
N TYR A 393 16.56 8.50 -0.43
CA TYR A 393 17.39 8.44 -1.64
C TYR A 393 16.56 8.46 -2.93
N VAL A 394 15.33 7.93 -2.92
CA VAL A 394 14.43 8.03 -4.08
C VAL A 394 13.84 9.44 -4.23
N PHE A 395 13.60 10.14 -3.12
CA PHE A 395 13.29 11.58 -3.15
C PHE A 395 14.41 12.36 -3.86
N LEU A 396 15.68 12.16 -3.50
CA LEU A 396 16.82 12.79 -4.20
C LEU A 396 16.82 12.47 -5.71
N ALA A 397 16.46 11.24 -6.08
CA ALA A 397 16.34 10.82 -7.48
C ALA A 397 15.27 11.62 -8.24
N SER A 398 14.10 11.84 -7.62
CA SER A 398 13.01 12.61 -8.22
C SER A 398 13.40 14.08 -8.44
N VAL A 399 14.04 14.72 -7.46
CA VAL A 399 14.51 16.11 -7.58
C VAL A 399 15.65 16.21 -8.61
N ALA A 400 16.52 15.21 -8.71
CA ALA A 400 17.57 15.17 -9.72
C ALA A 400 17.01 15.09 -11.15
N GLU A 401 15.95 14.30 -11.36
CA GLU A 401 15.27 14.20 -12.66
C GLU A 401 14.64 15.54 -13.06
N GLU A 402 13.84 16.12 -12.16
CA GLU A 402 13.18 17.42 -12.38
C GLU A 402 14.22 18.54 -12.62
N ALA A 403 15.38 18.49 -11.95
CA ALA A 403 16.50 19.40 -12.18
C ALA A 403 17.15 19.20 -13.56
N MET A 404 17.47 17.95 -13.95
CA MET A 404 18.07 17.64 -15.25
C MET A 404 17.16 17.98 -16.44
N SER A 405 15.84 18.03 -16.23
CA SER A 405 14.88 18.44 -17.25
C SER A 405 14.74 19.98 -17.38
N ASN A 406 15.29 20.77 -16.46
CA ASN A 406 15.12 22.23 -16.42
C ASN A 406 16.29 23.00 -17.07
N GLN A 407 16.38 22.90 -18.39
CA GLN A 407 17.47 23.48 -19.21
C GLN A 407 17.56 25.03 -19.17
N ILE A 408 16.59 25.72 -18.58
CA ILE A 408 16.56 27.19 -18.44
C ILE A 408 17.52 27.65 -17.32
N ILE A 409 17.78 26.82 -16.32
CA ILE A 409 18.61 27.18 -15.17
C ILE A 409 20.08 26.85 -15.47
N LEU A 410 21.00 27.76 -15.15
CA LEU A 410 22.43 27.50 -15.31
C LEU A 410 22.88 26.33 -14.41
N ASN A 411 23.75 25.46 -14.92
CA ASN A 411 24.30 24.31 -14.18
C ASN A 411 23.22 23.33 -13.64
N TYR A 412 22.06 23.26 -14.30
CA TYR A 412 20.96 22.34 -13.97
C TYR A 412 21.40 20.86 -13.93
N ASP A 413 22.22 20.48 -14.90
CA ASP A 413 22.82 19.16 -15.07
C ASP A 413 23.85 18.83 -13.97
N VAL A 414 24.68 19.81 -13.61
CA VAL A 414 25.65 19.71 -12.50
C VAL A 414 24.93 19.48 -11.16
N THR A 415 23.85 20.22 -10.94
CA THR A 415 23.03 20.12 -9.73
C THR A 415 22.36 18.75 -9.65
N GLY A 416 21.74 18.30 -10.75
CA GLY A 416 21.21 16.95 -10.87
C GLY A 416 22.27 15.87 -10.62
N PHE A 417 23.48 16.02 -11.18
CA PHE A 417 24.56 15.05 -11.00
C PHE A 417 24.96 14.88 -9.53
N PHE A 418 25.15 15.98 -8.79
CA PHE A 418 25.51 15.87 -7.36
C PHE A 418 24.36 15.31 -6.51
N LEU A 419 23.10 15.54 -6.89
CA LEU A 419 21.94 14.87 -6.27
C LEU A 419 21.98 13.35 -6.50
N VAL A 420 22.21 12.88 -7.73
CA VAL A 420 22.36 11.43 -8.01
C VAL A 420 23.62 10.85 -7.33
N LYS A 421 24.70 11.63 -7.21
CA LYS A 421 25.91 11.22 -6.48
C LYS A 421 25.65 11.06 -4.98
N LYS A 422 24.88 11.97 -4.36
CA LYS A 422 24.45 11.88 -2.95
C LYS A 422 23.47 10.72 -2.73
N LEU A 423 22.53 10.50 -3.64
CA LEU A 423 21.68 9.30 -3.66
C LEU A 423 22.55 8.04 -3.63
N LEU A 424 23.55 7.96 -4.52
CA LEU A 424 24.39 6.76 -4.66
C LEU A 424 25.24 6.50 -3.40
N GLN A 425 25.65 7.55 -2.68
CA GLN A 425 26.25 7.43 -1.35
C GLN A 425 25.29 6.84 -0.31
N LEU A 426 24.04 7.32 -0.25
CA LEU A 426 23.06 6.87 0.74
C LEU A 426 22.65 5.41 0.52
N ILE A 427 22.46 5.00 -0.74
CA ILE A 427 22.10 3.61 -1.05
C ILE A 427 23.30 2.65 -0.92
N ASP A 428 24.54 3.06 -1.24
CA ASP A 428 25.76 2.25 -0.94
C ASP A 428 25.88 2.00 0.57
N PHE A 429 25.68 3.04 1.37
CA PHE A 429 25.66 2.95 2.83
C PHE A 429 24.56 2.00 3.32
N LEU A 430 23.31 2.20 2.89
CA LEU A 430 22.17 1.39 3.32
C LEU A 430 22.33 -0.09 2.92
N LYS A 431 22.76 -0.36 1.67
CA LYS A 431 23.09 -1.70 1.19
C LYS A 431 24.19 -2.35 2.06
N THR A 432 25.26 -1.61 2.34
CA THR A 432 26.40 -2.09 3.14
C THR A 432 26.00 -2.45 4.57
N ILE A 433 25.23 -1.61 5.27
CA ILE A 433 24.84 -1.89 6.66
C ILE A 433 23.85 -3.06 6.76
N LEU A 434 22.98 -3.23 5.76
CA LEU A 434 22.07 -4.38 5.70
C LEU A 434 22.81 -5.68 5.38
N GLN A 435 23.72 -5.66 4.39
CA GLN A 435 24.56 -6.81 4.04
C GLN A 435 25.42 -7.28 5.23
N ASN A 436 26.01 -6.34 5.96
CA ASN A 436 26.85 -6.61 7.13
C ASN A 436 26.05 -6.76 8.45
N LYS A 437 24.72 -6.65 8.41
CA LYS A 437 23.82 -6.67 9.58
C LYS A 437 24.26 -5.73 10.72
N GLN A 438 24.69 -4.51 10.36
CA GLN A 438 25.12 -3.48 11.30
C GLN A 438 23.95 -2.65 11.82
N ASN A 439 23.79 -2.55 13.14
CA ASN A 439 22.72 -1.79 13.78
C ASN A 439 23.04 -0.28 13.91
N CYS A 440 23.31 0.39 12.78
CA CYS A 440 23.72 1.79 12.78
C CYS A 440 22.65 2.78 13.28
N TYR A 441 21.38 2.36 13.36
CA TYR A 441 20.27 3.20 13.80
C TYR A 441 19.76 2.90 15.22
N GLY A 442 20.44 2.03 15.99
CA GLY A 442 20.05 1.71 17.37
C GLY A 442 18.71 0.98 17.50
N LEU A 443 18.37 0.15 16.50
CA LEU A 443 17.11 -0.57 16.39
C LEU A 443 16.95 -1.64 17.47
N GLU A 444 15.79 -1.67 18.11
CA GLU A 444 15.43 -2.67 19.11
C GLU A 444 15.24 -4.07 18.48
N PHE A 445 15.52 -5.14 19.22
CA PHE A 445 15.37 -6.53 18.72
C PHE A 445 16.06 -6.80 17.36
N TRP A 446 17.22 -6.17 17.13
CA TRP A 446 17.94 -6.20 15.87
C TRP A 446 18.25 -7.62 15.38
N GLU A 447 18.74 -8.49 16.26
CA GLU A 447 19.07 -9.88 15.90
C GLU A 447 17.84 -10.63 15.37
N GLN A 448 16.72 -10.56 16.10
CA GLN A 448 15.45 -11.18 15.73
C GLN A 448 14.87 -10.54 14.46
N PHE A 449 15.11 -9.25 14.24
CA PHE A 449 14.70 -8.55 13.02
C PHE A 449 15.53 -8.99 11.81
N THR A 450 16.87 -9.14 11.91
CA THR A 450 17.71 -9.61 10.78
C THR A 450 17.47 -11.06 10.36
N GLN A 451 16.72 -11.83 11.15
CA GLN A 451 16.26 -13.18 10.84
C GLN A 451 14.88 -13.21 10.16
N SER A 452 14.11 -12.11 10.27
CA SER A 452 12.75 -12.00 9.76
C SER A 452 12.69 -12.05 8.22
N LYS A 453 11.48 -12.28 7.70
CA LYS A 453 11.21 -12.20 6.27
C LYS A 453 11.37 -10.76 5.75
N ASP A 454 10.76 -9.80 6.45
CA ASP A 454 10.80 -8.37 6.08
C ASP A 454 12.22 -7.86 5.85
N PHE A 455 13.17 -8.20 6.73
CA PHE A 455 14.57 -7.83 6.55
C PHE A 455 15.19 -8.40 5.27
N LYS A 456 14.87 -9.66 4.92
CA LYS A 456 15.38 -10.31 3.70
C LYS A 456 14.78 -9.68 2.45
N ASP A 457 13.48 -9.40 2.47
CA ASP A 457 12.75 -8.77 1.36
C ASP A 457 13.28 -7.33 1.13
N ILE A 458 13.42 -6.53 2.20
CA ILE A 458 14.02 -5.18 2.18
C ILE A 458 15.48 -5.22 1.65
N HIS A 459 16.34 -6.09 2.20
CA HIS A 459 17.74 -6.18 1.80
C HIS A 459 17.90 -6.58 0.32
N THR A 460 17.10 -7.54 -0.14
CA THR A 460 17.10 -7.99 -1.54
C THR A 460 16.67 -6.86 -2.47
N TYR A 461 15.63 -6.13 -2.11
CA TYR A 461 15.11 -5.02 -2.90
C TYR A 461 16.11 -3.85 -2.98
N ILE A 462 16.64 -3.38 -1.85
CA ILE A 462 17.65 -2.29 -1.81
C ILE A 462 18.92 -2.70 -2.58
N SER A 463 19.30 -3.98 -2.53
CA SER A 463 20.44 -4.48 -3.31
C SER A 463 20.22 -4.35 -4.82
N LYS A 464 18.99 -4.62 -5.31
CA LYS A 464 18.61 -4.43 -6.73
C LYS A 464 18.44 -2.95 -7.09
N GLU A 465 17.90 -2.13 -6.20
CA GLU A 465 17.81 -0.67 -6.39
C GLU A 465 19.18 -0.04 -6.62
N PHE A 466 20.20 -0.50 -5.87
CA PHE A 466 21.58 -0.04 -6.05
C PHE A 466 22.06 -0.26 -7.49
N ASP A 467 21.80 -1.43 -8.07
CA ASP A 467 22.29 -1.77 -9.40
C ASP A 467 21.61 -0.90 -10.49
N VAL A 468 20.31 -0.57 -10.29
CA VAL A 468 19.56 0.37 -11.13
C VAL A 468 20.12 1.79 -11.02
N PHE A 469 20.25 2.33 -9.80
CA PHE A 469 20.74 3.70 -9.59
C PHE A 469 22.23 3.87 -9.91
N LYS A 470 23.03 2.81 -9.78
CA LYS A 470 24.42 2.77 -10.25
C LYS A 470 24.48 2.91 -11.77
N SER A 471 23.66 2.14 -12.49
CA SER A 471 23.54 2.24 -13.96
C SER A 471 23.07 3.63 -14.41
N TYR A 472 22.14 4.25 -13.67
CA TYR A 472 21.70 5.61 -13.91
C TYR A 472 22.83 6.64 -13.71
N PHE A 473 23.55 6.55 -12.59
CA PHE A 473 24.69 7.42 -12.30
C PHE A 473 25.79 7.31 -13.38
N ASP A 474 26.14 6.10 -13.81
CA ASP A 474 27.19 5.89 -14.81
C ASP A 474 26.79 6.49 -16.17
N SER A 475 25.55 6.31 -16.59
CA SER A 475 24.98 6.93 -17.80
C SER A 475 25.00 8.47 -17.77
N ILE A 476 24.80 9.09 -16.60
CA ILE A 476 24.91 10.54 -16.44
C ILE A 476 26.38 10.98 -16.41
N TYR A 477 27.24 10.23 -15.71
CA TYR A 477 28.67 10.52 -15.55
C TYR A 477 29.38 10.56 -16.91
N GLU A 478 29.11 9.61 -17.80
CA GLU A 478 29.67 9.60 -19.16
C GLU A 478 29.35 10.90 -19.92
N LYS A 479 28.11 11.39 -19.85
CA LYS A 479 27.69 12.64 -20.51
C LYS A 479 28.34 13.87 -19.87
N ILE A 480 28.28 13.97 -18.55
CA ILE A 480 28.69 15.18 -17.83
C ILE A 480 30.20 15.30 -17.73
N SER A 481 30.95 14.21 -17.54
CA SER A 481 32.42 14.25 -17.48
C SER A 481 33.03 14.82 -18.77
N ILE A 482 32.47 14.48 -19.94
CA ILE A 482 32.89 15.04 -21.23
C ILE A 482 32.48 16.51 -21.37
N GLN A 483 31.21 16.83 -21.12
CA GLN A 483 30.68 18.19 -21.33
C GLN A 483 31.28 19.21 -20.36
N ILE A 484 31.48 18.86 -19.09
CA ILE A 484 31.90 19.80 -18.05
C ILE A 484 33.35 20.25 -18.25
N GLN A 485 34.22 19.39 -18.76
CA GLN A 485 35.63 19.70 -19.03
C GLN A 485 35.78 20.80 -20.09
N GLN A 486 34.81 20.92 -21.00
CA GLN A 486 34.80 21.91 -22.08
C GLN A 486 34.15 23.25 -21.68
N ARG A 487 33.48 23.33 -20.51
CA ARG A 487 32.81 24.55 -20.04
C ARG A 487 33.78 25.49 -19.32
N GLN A 488 34.15 26.60 -19.98
CA GLN A 488 35.03 27.64 -19.43
C GLN A 488 34.55 28.31 -18.13
N LYS A 489 33.24 28.29 -17.83
CA LYS A 489 32.62 29.00 -16.70
C LYS A 489 32.29 28.13 -15.47
N VAL A 490 32.76 26.88 -15.43
CA VAL A 490 32.53 25.99 -14.27
C VAL A 490 33.73 26.04 -13.32
N ASP A 491 33.44 26.19 -12.03
CA ASP A 491 34.38 26.17 -10.91
C ASP A 491 35.27 24.90 -10.93
N ASP A 492 36.58 25.04 -10.76
CA ASP A 492 37.51 23.91 -10.79
C ASP A 492 37.28 22.93 -9.63
N ALA A 493 36.78 23.42 -8.49
CA ALA A 493 36.35 22.55 -7.39
C ALA A 493 35.17 21.65 -7.79
N ILE A 494 34.25 22.16 -8.64
CA ILE A 494 33.15 21.36 -9.22
C ILE A 494 33.72 20.30 -10.17
N LYS A 495 34.65 20.67 -11.06
CA LYS A 495 35.28 19.72 -12.01
C LYS A 495 36.00 18.58 -11.28
N GLN A 496 36.75 18.91 -10.22
CA GLN A 496 37.40 17.92 -9.38
C GLN A 496 36.36 17.02 -8.67
N ALA A 497 35.33 17.62 -8.06
CA ALA A 497 34.29 16.90 -7.34
C ALA A 497 33.40 16.01 -8.22
N ILE A 498 33.33 16.25 -9.54
CA ILE A 498 32.68 15.34 -10.48
C ILE A 498 33.46 14.03 -10.59
N ASN A 499 34.78 14.10 -10.82
CA ASN A 499 35.67 12.95 -10.99
C ASN A 499 36.03 12.23 -9.68
N ASN A 500 35.84 12.89 -8.53
CA ASN A 500 36.02 12.30 -7.19
C ASN A 500 35.25 10.97 -7.04
N ASN A 501 35.78 10.04 -6.25
CA ASN A 501 35.09 8.79 -5.91
C ASN A 501 33.76 9.09 -5.18
N ILE A 502 32.75 8.24 -5.40
CA ILE A 502 31.44 8.35 -4.73
C ILE A 502 31.60 8.43 -3.20
N LYS A 503 32.57 7.73 -2.59
CA LYS A 503 32.81 7.74 -1.13
C LYS A 503 33.41 9.05 -0.59
N GLN A 504 33.86 9.98 -1.44
CA GLN A 504 34.37 11.28 -0.99
C GLN A 504 33.23 12.24 -0.65
N ASN A 505 33.38 12.98 0.46
CA ASN A 505 32.38 13.95 0.89
C ASN A 505 32.41 15.20 -0.02
N ASN A 506 31.33 15.41 -0.77
CA ASN A 506 31.14 16.57 -1.65
C ASN A 506 29.97 17.48 -1.17
N GLN A 507 29.53 17.35 0.10
CA GLN A 507 28.32 18.02 0.60
C GLN A 507 28.35 19.55 0.49
N GLN A 508 29.51 20.19 0.73
CA GLN A 508 29.65 21.63 0.57
C GLN A 508 29.43 22.10 -0.87
N ILE A 509 29.88 21.31 -1.84
CA ILE A 509 29.73 21.60 -3.28
C ILE A 509 28.28 21.36 -3.72
N LEU A 510 27.65 20.26 -3.28
CA LEU A 510 26.22 20.02 -3.49
C LEU A 510 25.38 21.17 -2.92
N ASN A 511 25.64 21.60 -1.69
CA ASN A 511 24.91 22.71 -1.07
C ASN A 511 25.09 24.03 -1.86
N LYS A 512 26.32 24.32 -2.33
CA LYS A 512 26.59 25.48 -3.20
C LYS A 512 25.75 25.42 -4.48
N CYS A 513 25.74 24.28 -5.18
CA CYS A 513 24.94 24.09 -6.39
C CYS A 513 23.42 24.23 -6.12
N LEU A 514 22.90 23.63 -5.04
CA LEU A 514 21.47 23.73 -4.69
C LEU A 514 21.05 25.16 -4.33
N VAL A 515 21.89 25.93 -3.62
CA VAL A 515 21.62 27.33 -3.28
C VAL A 515 21.63 28.22 -4.53
N GLU A 516 22.55 27.98 -5.48
CA GLU A 516 22.59 28.71 -6.75
C GLU A 516 21.40 28.36 -7.65
N TYR A 517 21.10 27.07 -7.80
CA TYR A 517 19.96 26.58 -8.59
C TYR A 517 18.62 27.08 -8.03
N SER A 518 18.41 27.02 -6.71
CA SER A 518 17.17 27.50 -6.07
C SER A 518 17.01 29.02 -6.19
N LYS A 519 18.10 29.81 -6.08
CA LYS A 519 18.08 31.25 -6.39
C LYS A 519 17.54 31.51 -7.79
N LEU A 520 18.16 30.92 -8.82
CA LEU A 520 17.79 31.14 -10.23
C LEU A 520 16.36 30.67 -10.53
N LEU A 521 15.95 29.51 -9.98
CA LEU A 521 14.60 28.98 -10.16
C LEU A 521 13.55 29.91 -9.54
N ILE A 522 13.74 30.32 -8.29
CA ILE A 522 12.76 31.16 -7.57
C ILE A 522 12.73 32.59 -8.12
N GLU A 523 13.87 33.14 -8.56
CA GLU A 523 13.91 34.45 -9.24
C GLU A 523 13.19 34.43 -10.58
N ASN A 524 13.25 33.32 -11.34
CA ASN A 524 12.45 33.17 -12.55
C ASN A 524 10.96 32.99 -12.25
N LEU A 525 10.60 32.19 -11.26
CA LEU A 525 9.20 32.01 -10.86
C LEU A 525 8.56 33.30 -10.33
N LYS A 526 9.31 34.14 -9.59
CA LYS A 526 8.86 35.46 -9.11
C LYS A 526 8.49 36.45 -10.23
N LYS A 527 8.94 36.23 -11.47
CA LYS A 527 8.58 37.06 -12.64
C LYS A 527 7.18 36.72 -13.19
N THR A 528 6.59 35.62 -12.73
CA THR A 528 5.27 35.13 -13.15
C THR A 528 4.22 35.36 -12.08
N GLN A 529 2.96 35.58 -12.48
CA GLN A 529 1.85 35.59 -11.52
C GLN A 529 1.55 34.17 -11.02
N PRO A 530 1.03 34.00 -9.79
CA PRO A 530 0.65 32.68 -9.26
C PRO A 530 -0.48 32.08 -10.10
N GLN A 531 -0.16 31.03 -10.86
CA GLN A 531 -1.09 30.34 -11.75
C GLN A 531 -0.78 28.85 -11.70
N ASP A 532 -1.82 27.99 -11.71
CA ASP A 532 -1.65 26.55 -11.56
C ASP A 532 -0.76 25.90 -12.63
N GLN A 533 -0.59 26.53 -13.81
CA GLN A 533 0.36 26.05 -14.82
C GLN A 533 1.82 26.01 -14.32
N TYR A 534 2.18 26.83 -13.34
CA TYR A 534 3.51 26.86 -12.72
C TYR A 534 3.60 26.02 -11.43
N ARG A 535 2.52 25.34 -11.02
CA ARG A 535 2.46 24.56 -9.76
C ARG A 535 3.62 23.57 -9.62
N GLN A 536 3.90 22.78 -10.65
CA GLN A 536 4.96 21.77 -10.60
C GLN A 536 6.36 22.40 -10.42
N GLN A 537 6.59 23.60 -10.96
CA GLN A 537 7.84 24.32 -10.77
C GLN A 537 7.99 24.89 -9.35
N TRP A 538 6.88 25.31 -8.72
CA TRP A 538 6.86 25.68 -7.30
C TRP A 538 7.05 24.47 -6.38
N ILE A 539 6.47 23.31 -6.71
CA ILE A 539 6.72 22.04 -5.99
C ILE A 539 8.19 21.64 -6.11
N HIS A 540 8.77 21.67 -7.31
CA HIS A 540 10.21 21.42 -7.51
C HIS A 540 11.08 22.36 -6.67
N ALA A 541 10.76 23.67 -6.68
CA ALA A 541 11.46 24.64 -5.85
C ALA A 541 11.39 24.30 -4.36
N ASP A 542 10.24 23.87 -3.84
CA ASP A 542 10.10 23.42 -2.44
C ASP A 542 11.00 22.22 -2.11
N ARG A 543 11.03 21.22 -3.01
CA ARG A 543 11.81 19.99 -2.86
C ARG A 543 13.32 20.23 -2.95
N VAL A 544 13.78 21.14 -3.83
CA VAL A 544 15.18 21.56 -3.90
C VAL A 544 15.64 22.21 -2.58
N LEU A 545 14.78 23.02 -1.96
CA LEU A 545 15.07 23.62 -0.64
C LEU A 545 15.16 22.54 0.44
N ASP A 546 14.30 21.52 0.37
CA ASP A 546 14.36 20.36 1.27
C ASP A 546 15.64 19.52 1.09
N CYS A 547 16.20 19.43 -0.12
CA CYS A 547 17.50 18.78 -0.34
C CYS A 547 18.67 19.49 0.38
N ILE A 548 18.59 20.81 0.58
CA ILE A 548 19.64 21.58 1.29
C ILE A 548 19.67 21.24 2.78
N LYS A 549 18.51 20.89 3.34
CA LYS A 549 18.29 20.57 4.76
C LYS A 549 17.85 19.12 4.97
N LEU A 550 18.31 18.20 4.11
CA LEU A 550 17.81 16.83 3.98
C LEU A 550 17.60 16.09 5.32
N GLU A 551 18.60 16.15 6.21
CA GLU A 551 18.58 15.47 7.52
C GLU A 551 17.69 16.19 8.57
N GLU A 552 17.43 17.48 8.40
CA GLU A 552 16.44 18.23 9.22
C GLU A 552 15.01 17.99 8.72
N THR A 553 14.81 17.95 7.40
CA THR A 553 13.49 17.77 6.77
C THR A 553 12.94 16.37 6.98
N PHE A 554 13.77 15.34 6.78
CA PHE A 554 13.36 13.93 6.82
C PHE A 554 13.78 13.23 8.12
N GLN A 555 13.58 13.87 9.28
CA GLN A 555 13.74 13.21 10.57
C GLN A 555 12.67 12.13 10.76
N PHE A 556 13.06 10.91 11.14
CA PHE A 556 12.14 9.77 11.19
C PHE A 556 11.07 9.89 12.28
N ASP A 557 11.44 10.30 13.49
CA ASP A 557 10.51 10.57 14.59
C ASP A 557 10.59 12.06 14.93
N ASP A 558 9.47 12.77 14.85
CA ASP A 558 9.36 14.17 15.28
C ASP A 558 9.37 14.24 16.82
N LYS A 559 10.37 14.94 17.38
CA LYS A 559 10.65 14.99 18.83
C LYS A 559 9.60 15.75 19.65
N ILE A 560 8.70 16.48 19.02
CA ILE A 560 7.69 17.32 19.69
C ILE A 560 6.34 16.59 19.74
N THR A 561 5.99 15.91 18.65
CA THR A 561 4.71 15.23 18.44
C THR A 561 4.78 13.72 18.64
N ASN A 562 5.98 13.13 18.70
CA ASN A 562 6.24 11.68 18.66
C ASN A 562 5.61 10.97 17.45
N GLN A 563 5.39 11.68 16.34
CA GLN A 563 4.88 11.12 15.10
C GLN A 563 6.02 10.70 14.16
N GLN A 564 5.82 9.59 13.46
CA GLN A 564 6.73 9.17 12.38
C GLN A 564 6.50 10.02 11.14
N PHE A 565 7.58 10.40 10.46
CA PHE A 565 7.50 11.10 9.19
C PHE A 565 6.78 10.24 8.14
N ASN A 566 5.87 10.84 7.40
CA ASN A 566 5.06 10.15 6.40
C ASN A 566 5.32 10.71 4.99
N PHE A 567 6.10 9.99 4.19
CA PHE A 567 6.44 10.40 2.83
C PHE A 567 5.21 10.52 1.93
N LYS A 568 4.24 9.61 2.04
CA LYS A 568 2.99 9.68 1.27
C LYS A 568 2.23 10.98 1.55
N GLN A 569 2.09 11.35 2.83
CA GLN A 569 1.45 12.60 3.24
C GLN A 569 2.25 13.84 2.80
N TYR A 570 3.59 13.79 2.86
CA TYR A 570 4.45 14.87 2.33
C TYR A 570 4.13 15.16 0.85
N TYR A 571 4.08 14.12 0.01
CA TYR A 571 3.72 14.28 -1.41
C TYR A 571 2.24 14.65 -1.65
N GLU A 572 1.30 14.15 -0.82
CA GLU A 572 -0.12 14.50 -0.90
C GLU A 572 -0.35 16.00 -0.57
N ASN A 573 0.29 16.53 0.47
CA ASN A 573 0.10 17.90 0.96
C ASN A 573 0.37 18.98 -0.10
N ASP A 574 1.48 18.87 -0.85
CA ASP A 574 1.88 19.87 -1.85
C ASP A 574 0.92 19.98 -3.03
N ASN A 575 0.23 18.88 -3.35
CA ASN A 575 -0.77 18.85 -4.42
C ASN A 575 -2.11 19.47 -3.99
N ILE A 576 -2.41 19.50 -2.69
CA ILE A 576 -3.70 19.99 -2.13
C ILE A 576 -3.64 21.49 -1.80
N LEU A 577 -2.47 22.06 -1.54
CA LEU A 577 -2.30 23.49 -1.26
C LEU A 577 -2.78 24.38 -2.41
N GLU A 578 -3.43 25.50 -2.09
CA GLU A 578 -3.68 26.57 -3.07
C GLU A 578 -2.35 27.17 -3.57
N ILE A 579 -2.30 27.62 -4.83
CA ILE A 579 -1.04 28.02 -5.48
C ILE A 579 -0.34 29.18 -4.75
N GLU A 580 -1.11 30.11 -4.18
CA GLU A 580 -0.62 31.23 -3.36
C GLU A 580 -0.02 30.75 -2.02
N ALA A 581 -0.65 29.76 -1.39
CA ALA A 581 -0.15 29.16 -0.15
C ALA A 581 1.14 28.35 -0.38
N LEU A 582 1.22 27.60 -1.48
CA LEU A 582 2.43 26.91 -1.92
C LEU A 582 3.57 27.89 -2.21
N GLN A 583 3.30 28.96 -2.98
CA GLN A 583 4.29 30.02 -3.22
C GLN A 583 4.80 30.62 -1.89
N LYS A 584 3.89 30.95 -0.97
CA LYS A 584 4.25 31.50 0.35
C LYS A 584 5.13 30.53 1.16
N LYS A 585 4.83 29.22 1.15
CA LYS A 585 5.65 28.16 1.77
C LYS A 585 7.08 28.18 1.23
N VAL A 586 7.24 28.13 -0.10
CA VAL A 586 8.54 28.12 -0.77
C VAL A 586 9.35 29.37 -0.46
N LEU A 587 8.73 30.55 -0.56
CA LEU A 587 9.40 31.82 -0.26
C LEU A 587 9.84 31.89 1.21
N GLN A 588 9.02 31.42 2.15
CA GLN A 588 9.39 31.36 3.57
C GLN A 588 10.54 30.39 3.86
N LYS A 589 10.62 29.24 3.16
CA LYS A 589 11.78 28.34 3.24
C LYS A 589 13.04 29.01 2.66
N PHE A 590 12.92 29.68 1.52
CA PHE A 590 14.04 30.30 0.82
C PHE A 590 14.64 31.51 1.56
N GLU A 591 13.82 32.37 2.18
CA GLU A 591 14.33 33.48 2.99
C GLU A 591 15.06 32.99 4.26
N LYS A 592 14.79 31.78 4.76
CA LYS A 592 15.55 31.14 5.87
C LYS A 592 16.90 30.54 5.44
N LEU A 593 17.27 30.62 4.16
CA LEU A 593 18.58 30.19 3.64
C LEU A 593 19.52 31.37 3.34
N LYS A 594 19.05 32.61 3.48
CA LYS A 594 19.87 33.83 3.38
C LYS A 594 20.45 34.19 4.75
#